data_AF-A0A5B8LVU3-F1
#
_entry.id   AF-A0A5B8LVU3-F1
#
_cell.length_a   1.000
_cell.length_b   1.000
_cell.length_c   1.000
_cell.angle_alpha   90.00
_cell.angle_beta   90.00
_cell.angle_gamma   90.00
#
_symmetry.space_group_name_H-M   'P 1'
#
loop_
_entity.id
_entity.type
_entity.pdbx_description
1 polymer ?
#
loop_
_entity_poly.entity_id
_entity_poly.type
_entity_poly.pdbx_seq_one_letter_code
_entity_poly.pdbx_strand_id
1 'polypeptide(L)'
;MIYYGPPLAVETSENAGQLTRRIRNLIGTVALDCDCRQRVNDALQRFMTQEQQRHDRQCLLDARQHRASIAALVDLLGELEDVSWQEGDRSVFAELAHIFDDIARMAALGSAAMQMISHDGAVP
;
A
#
# COMPACT_ATOMS: atom_id res chain seq x y z
N MET A 1 -9.62 -20.38 20.30
CA MET A 1 -10.64 -19.48 19.71
C MET A 1 -9.91 -18.17 19.38
N ILE A 2 -9.51 -17.98 18.12
CA ILE A 2 -8.78 -16.78 17.71
C ILE A 2 -9.82 -15.71 17.37
N TYR A 3 -9.80 -14.60 18.10
CA TYR A 3 -10.66 -13.46 17.82
C TYR A 3 -10.15 -12.75 16.56
N TYR A 4 -10.91 -12.83 15.47
CA TYR A 4 -10.77 -11.89 14.36
C TYR A 4 -11.19 -10.51 14.87
N GLY A 5 -10.21 -9.65 15.15
CA GLY A 5 -10.46 -8.26 15.48
C GLY A 5 -11.15 -7.54 14.32
N PRO A 6 -12.01 -6.54 14.59
CA PRO A 6 -12.68 -5.78 13.54
C PRO A 6 -11.63 -5.12 12.64
N PRO A 7 -11.90 -4.97 11.32
CA PRO A 7 -10.97 -4.32 10.42
C PRO A 7 -10.73 -2.91 10.92
N LEU A 8 -9.46 -2.56 11.14
CA LEU A 8 -9.02 -1.22 11.47
C LEU A 8 -9.67 -0.28 10.45
N ALA A 9 -10.46 0.67 10.93
CA ALA A 9 -11.05 1.71 10.09
C ALA A 9 -9.91 2.31 9.29
N VAL A 10 -9.93 2.08 7.97
CA VAL A 10 -9.03 2.75 7.04
C VAL A 10 -9.35 4.23 7.22
N GLU A 11 -8.51 4.94 7.97
CA GLU A 11 -8.51 6.39 7.95
C GLU A 11 -8.39 6.76 6.48
N THR A 12 -9.46 7.30 5.92
CA THR A 12 -9.49 7.72 4.52
C THR A 12 -8.51 8.88 4.38
N SER A 13 -7.25 8.54 4.14
CA SER A 13 -6.19 9.49 3.86
C SER A 13 -6.60 10.23 2.58
N GLU A 14 -6.86 11.53 2.70
CA GLU A 14 -7.22 12.38 1.57
C GLU A 14 -6.05 12.37 0.58
N ASN A 15 -6.19 11.64 -0.54
CA ASN A 15 -5.16 11.62 -1.58
C ASN A 15 -5.03 13.03 -2.21
N ALA A 16 -3.84 13.39 -2.69
CA ALA A 16 -3.51 14.67 -3.31
C ALA A 16 -4.56 15.15 -4.33
N GLY A 17 -5.13 14.25 -5.13
CA GLY A 17 -6.19 14.60 -6.09
C GLY A 17 -7.51 15.05 -5.45
N GLN A 18 -7.87 14.59 -4.26
CA GLN A 18 -9.04 15.04 -3.50
C GLN A 18 -8.77 16.42 -2.88
N LEU A 19 -7.59 16.58 -2.25
CA LEU A 19 -7.15 17.84 -1.66
C LEU A 19 -7.05 18.95 -2.72
N THR A 20 -6.44 18.68 -3.87
CA THR A 20 -6.34 19.65 -4.96
C THR A 20 -7.70 20.06 -5.51
N ARG A 21 -8.66 19.13 -5.63
CA ARG A 21 -10.05 19.46 -6.01
C ARG A 21 -10.70 20.40 -5.01
N ARG A 22 -10.53 20.14 -3.72
CA ARG A 22 -11.06 20.99 -2.64
C ARG A 22 -10.42 22.38 -2.66
N ILE A 23 -9.10 22.47 -2.87
CA ILE A 23 -8.40 23.76 -3.00
C ILE A 23 -8.89 24.52 -4.23
N ARG A 24 -9.03 23.85 -5.39
CA ARG A 24 -9.54 24.48 -6.62
C ARG A 24 -10.95 25.03 -6.43
N ASN A 25 -11.82 24.29 -5.72
CA ASN A 25 -13.17 24.77 -5.38
C ASN A 25 -13.12 26.01 -4.49
N LEU A 26 -12.26 26.02 -3.47
CA LEU A 26 -12.11 27.17 -2.56
C LEU A 26 -11.59 28.41 -3.30
N ILE A 27 -10.59 28.26 -4.17
CA ILE A 27 -10.07 29.34 -5.03
C ILE A 27 -11.15 29.88 -5.96
N GLY A 28 -12.04 29.02 -6.46
CA GLY A 28 -13.18 29.42 -7.30
C GLY A 28 -14.13 30.39 -6.59
N THR A 29 -14.19 30.36 -5.25
CA THR A 29 -15.02 31.28 -4.44
C THR A 29 -14.35 32.62 -4.14
N VAL A 30 -13.04 32.75 -4.38
CA VAL A 30 -12.28 33.97 -4.14
C VAL A 30 -12.24 34.81 -5.43
N ALA A 31 -12.46 36.13 -5.28
CA ALA A 31 -12.33 37.10 -6.37
C ALA A 31 -10.86 37.36 -6.73
N LEU A 32 -10.19 36.33 -7.25
CA LEU A 32 -8.87 36.44 -7.88
C LEU A 32 -9.03 36.92 -9.32
N ASP A 33 -8.08 37.72 -9.79
CA ASP A 33 -7.95 37.97 -11.22
C ASP A 33 -7.65 36.67 -11.98
N CYS A 34 -7.93 36.67 -13.29
CA CYS A 34 -7.81 35.49 -14.13
C CYS A 34 -6.37 34.96 -14.20
N ASP A 35 -5.36 35.83 -14.12
CA ASP A 35 -3.94 35.45 -14.21
C ASP A 35 -3.50 34.74 -12.92
N CYS A 36 -3.83 35.30 -11.76
CA CYS A 36 -3.61 34.66 -10.46
C CYS A 36 -4.31 33.31 -10.36
N ARG A 37 -5.57 33.22 -10.83
CA ARG A 37 -6.30 31.95 -10.85
C ARG A 37 -5.62 30.90 -11.71
N GLN A 38 -5.13 31.28 -12.89
CA GLN A 38 -4.41 30.36 -13.77
C GLN A 38 -3.11 29.87 -13.13
N ARG A 39 -2.31 30.79 -12.55
CA ARG A 39 -1.06 30.44 -11.87
C ARG A 39 -1.26 29.43 -10.74
N VAL A 40 -2.32 29.59 -9.95
CA VAL A 40 -2.60 28.64 -8.86
C VAL A 40 -3.06 27.29 -9.40
N ASN A 41 -3.89 27.26 -10.43
CA ASN A 41 -4.28 26.00 -11.08
C ASN A 41 -3.08 25.25 -11.67
N ASP A 42 -2.15 25.95 -12.30
CA ASP A 42 -0.92 25.36 -12.84
C ASP A 42 -0.02 24.83 -11.72
N ALA A 43 0.12 25.57 -10.61
CA ALA A 43 0.88 25.12 -9.45
C ALA A 43 0.26 23.86 -8.83
N LEU A 44 -1.07 23.82 -8.69
CA LEU A 44 -1.81 22.67 -8.19
C LEU A 44 -1.67 21.45 -9.11
N GLN A 45 -1.68 21.65 -10.42
CA GLN A 45 -1.48 20.57 -11.38
C GLN A 45 -0.07 19.97 -11.26
N ARG A 46 0.96 20.81 -11.15
CA ARG A 46 2.35 20.36 -10.93
C ARG A 46 2.48 19.59 -9.62
N PHE A 47 1.83 20.07 -8.56
CA PHE A 47 1.79 19.39 -7.26
C PHE A 47 1.15 18.00 -7.38
N MET A 48 0.00 17.88 -8.05
CA MET A 48 -0.63 16.57 -8.28
C MET A 48 0.30 15.60 -9.00
N THR A 49 0.99 16.04 -10.06
CA THR A 49 1.95 15.19 -10.78
C THR A 49 3.11 14.76 -9.88
N GLN A 50 3.64 15.66 -9.05
CA GLN A 50 4.74 15.33 -8.14
C GLN A 50 4.31 14.37 -7.03
N GLU A 51 3.14 14.57 -6.43
CA GLU A 51 2.62 13.67 -5.41
C GLU A 51 2.28 12.29 -5.98
N GLN A 52 1.75 12.23 -7.20
CA GLN A 52 1.52 10.94 -7.87
C GLN A 52 2.83 10.17 -8.06
N GLN A 53 3.88 10.83 -8.57
CA GLN A 53 5.20 10.21 -8.73
C GLN A 53 5.79 9.77 -7.39
N ARG A 54 5.62 10.57 -6.33
CA ARG A 54 6.07 10.23 -4.97
C ARG A 54 5.33 9.00 -4.44
N HIS A 55 4.01 8.95 -4.65
CA HIS A 55 3.15 7.84 -4.27
C HIS A 55 3.53 6.55 -5.00
N ASP A 56 3.66 6.58 -6.34
CA ASP A 56 4.04 5.41 -7.14
C ASP A 56 5.41 4.86 -6.71
N ARG A 57 6.36 5.75 -6.46
CA ARG A 57 7.68 5.38 -5.94
C ARG A 57 7.57 4.69 -4.58
N GLN A 58 6.73 5.20 -3.68
CA GLN A 58 6.53 4.61 -2.37
C GLN A 58 5.92 3.21 -2.49
N CYS A 59 4.86 3.04 -3.27
CA CYS A 59 4.24 1.73 -3.53
C CYS A 59 5.25 0.71 -4.09
N LEU A 60 6.16 1.15 -4.97
CA LEU A 60 7.23 0.29 -5.50
C LEU A 60 8.23 -0.12 -4.42
N LEU A 61 8.61 0.80 -3.52
CA LEU A 61 9.49 0.49 -2.39
C LEU A 61 8.82 -0.48 -1.43
N ASP A 62 7.54 -0.27 -1.11
CA ASP A 62 6.78 -1.14 -0.22
C ASP A 62 6.67 -2.56 -0.79
N ALA A 63 6.33 -2.71 -2.08
CA ALA A 63 6.31 -4.03 -2.71
C ALA A 63 7.68 -4.73 -2.73
N ARG A 64 8.77 -3.96 -2.93
CA ARG A 64 10.13 -4.51 -2.83
C ARG A 64 10.44 -4.97 -1.41
N GLN A 65 9.99 -4.23 -0.40
CA GLN A 65 10.12 -4.61 1.00
C GLN A 65 9.32 -5.89 1.31
N HIS A 66 8.07 -5.98 0.85
CA HIS A 66 7.26 -7.19 1.00
C HIS A 66 7.91 -8.40 0.35
N ARG A 67 8.48 -8.25 -0.85
CA ARG A 67 9.25 -9.31 -1.53
C ARG A 67 10.45 -9.76 -0.70
N ALA A 68 11.21 -8.82 -0.11
CA ALA A 68 12.36 -9.14 0.73
C ALA A 68 11.94 -9.90 2.00
N SER A 69 10.85 -9.50 2.63
CA SER A 69 10.28 -10.21 3.78
C SER A 69 9.78 -11.61 3.42
N ILE A 70 9.12 -11.79 2.27
CA ILE A 70 8.72 -13.11 1.77
C ILE A 70 9.94 -14.01 1.61
N ALA A 71 11.03 -13.51 0.98
CA ALA A 71 12.24 -14.30 0.81
C ALA A 71 12.80 -14.78 2.16
N ALA A 72 12.87 -13.90 3.17
CA ALA A 72 13.34 -14.28 4.50
C ALA A 72 12.45 -15.32 5.19
N LEU A 73 11.12 -15.23 5.01
CA LEU A 73 10.18 -16.23 5.55
C LEU A 73 10.25 -17.57 4.81
N VAL A 74 10.51 -17.54 3.50
CA VAL A 74 10.75 -18.76 2.70
C VAL A 74 12.06 -19.43 3.13
N ASP A 75 13.11 -18.65 3.38
CA ASP A 75 14.37 -19.20 3.92
C ASP A 75 14.14 -19.84 5.29
N LEU A 76 13.33 -19.23 6.17
CA LEU A 76 12.94 -19.82 7.46
C LEU A 76 12.13 -21.10 7.29
N LEU A 77 11.23 -21.18 6.30
CA LEU A 77 10.51 -22.41 5.97
C LEU A 77 11.42 -23.55 5.47
N GLY A 78 12.70 -23.28 5.16
CA GLY A 78 13.67 -24.33 4.89
C GLY A 78 13.78 -25.36 6.02
N GLU A 79 13.48 -24.97 7.27
CA GLU A 79 13.40 -25.88 8.43
C GLU A 79 12.40 -27.03 8.22
N LEU A 80 11.39 -26.86 7.35
CA LEU A 80 10.43 -27.91 7.01
C LEU A 80 11.11 -29.18 6.44
N GLU A 81 12.29 -29.06 5.83
CA GLU A 81 13.05 -30.21 5.31
C GLU A 81 13.50 -31.17 6.43
N ASP A 82 13.69 -30.65 7.64
CA ASP A 82 14.10 -31.43 8.82
C ASP A 82 12.91 -31.92 9.65
N VAL A 83 11.69 -31.42 9.38
CA VAL A 83 10.48 -31.77 10.13
C VAL A 83 9.84 -33.05 9.57
N SER A 84 9.89 -34.12 10.38
CA SER A 84 9.22 -35.38 10.07
C SER A 84 7.73 -35.36 10.42
N TRP A 85 6.91 -36.15 9.73
CA TRP A 85 5.50 -36.37 10.11
C TRP A 85 5.35 -37.00 11.51
N GLN A 86 6.41 -37.65 11.99
CA GLN A 86 6.52 -38.24 13.33
C GLN A 86 6.99 -37.24 14.40
N GLU A 87 7.12 -35.96 14.08
CA GLU A 87 7.54 -34.93 15.03
C GLU A 87 6.72 -35.01 16.33
N GLY A 88 7.44 -35.09 17.44
CA GLY A 88 6.87 -35.31 18.77
C GLY A 88 6.21 -34.04 19.29
N ASP A 89 6.80 -32.89 18.98
CA ASP A 89 6.21 -31.60 19.30
C ASP A 89 5.28 -31.11 18.18
N ARG A 90 3.97 -31.23 18.40
CA ARG A 90 2.97 -30.79 17.42
C ARG A 90 2.89 -29.27 17.26
N SER A 91 3.47 -28.49 18.17
CA SER A 91 3.48 -27.02 18.07
C SER A 91 4.29 -26.52 16.87
N VAL A 92 5.33 -27.26 16.46
CA VAL A 92 6.14 -26.96 15.26
C VAL A 92 5.28 -26.82 14.00
N PHE A 93 4.29 -27.71 13.80
CA PHE A 93 3.38 -27.59 12.65
C PHE A 93 2.51 -26.33 12.70
N ALA A 94 2.13 -25.86 13.90
CA ALA A 94 1.37 -24.63 14.06
C ALA A 94 2.24 -23.39 13.79
N GLU A 95 3.49 -23.41 14.22
CA GLU A 95 4.46 -22.34 13.93
C GLU A 95 4.74 -22.25 12.42
N LEU A 96 4.97 -23.38 11.75
CA LEU A 96 5.13 -23.43 10.29
C LEU A 96 3.89 -22.91 9.55
N ALA A 97 2.69 -23.25 10.02
CA ALA A 97 1.45 -22.71 9.47
C ALA A 97 1.38 -21.18 9.58
N HIS A 98 1.81 -20.61 10.71
CA HIS A 98 1.88 -19.15 10.86
C HIS A 98 2.85 -18.49 9.88
N ILE A 99 3.97 -19.13 9.56
CA ILE A 99 4.90 -18.61 8.55
C ILE A 99 4.26 -18.58 7.16
N PHE A 100 3.49 -19.62 6.78
CA PHE A 100 2.71 -19.61 5.54
C PHE A 100 1.66 -18.48 5.51
N ASP A 101 0.94 -18.28 6.62
CA ASP A 101 -0.04 -17.19 6.74
C ASP A 101 0.62 -15.81 6.61
N ASP A 102 1.81 -15.63 7.18
CA ASP A 102 2.60 -14.41 7.06
C ASP A 102 3.05 -14.17 5.62
N ILE A 103 3.55 -15.20 4.92
CA ILE A 103 3.90 -15.11 3.50
C ILE A 103 2.68 -14.70 2.66
N ALA A 104 1.53 -15.35 2.89
CA ALA A 104 0.30 -15.04 2.16
C ALA A 104 -0.13 -13.58 2.38
N ARG A 105 -0.05 -13.09 3.62
CA ARG A 105 -0.35 -11.69 3.96
C ARG A 105 0.60 -10.73 3.24
N MET A 106 1.90 -11.00 3.27
CA MET A 106 2.90 -10.14 2.61
C MET A 106 2.75 -10.15 1.09
N ALA A 107 2.38 -11.28 0.50
CA ALA A 107 2.07 -11.37 -0.92
C ALA A 107 0.83 -10.54 -1.28
N ALA A 108 -0.22 -10.59 -0.45
CA ALA A 108 -1.41 -9.77 -0.64
C ALA A 108 -1.11 -8.26 -0.54
N LEU A 109 -0.30 -7.84 0.44
CA LEU A 109 0.12 -6.45 0.59
C LEU A 109 0.99 -5.98 -0.60
N GLY A 110 1.95 -6.80 -1.04
CA GLY A 110 2.75 -6.51 -2.23
C GLY A 110 1.89 -6.38 -3.49
N SER A 111 0.90 -7.26 -3.66
CA SER A 111 -0.07 -7.18 -4.76
C SER A 111 -0.90 -5.90 -4.71
N ALA A 112 -1.44 -5.55 -3.54
CA ALA A 112 -2.20 -4.33 -3.34
C ALA A 112 -1.36 -3.08 -3.68
N ALA A 113 -0.11 -3.02 -3.22
CA ALA A 113 0.81 -1.93 -3.56
C ALA A 113 1.05 -1.81 -5.08
N MET A 114 1.18 -2.92 -5.80
CA MET A 114 1.30 -2.89 -7.27
C MET A 114 0.00 -2.48 -7.96
N GLN A 115 -1.15 -2.90 -7.42
CA GLN A 115 -2.45 -2.51 -7.94
C GLN A 115 -2.66 -1.00 -7.83
N MET A 116 -2.23 -0.38 -6.72
CA MET A 116 -2.29 1.08 -6.54
C MET A 116 -1.56 1.86 -7.64
N ILE A 117 -0.43 1.34 -8.15
CA ILE A 117 0.29 1.95 -9.28
C ILE A 117 -0.46 1.69 -10.60
N SER A 118 -0.96 0.46 -10.80
CA SER A 118 -1.61 0.08 -12.06
C SER A 118 -2.94 0.80 -12.31
N HIS A 119 -3.65 1.19 -11.24
CA HIS A 119 -5.00 1.71 -11.34
C HIS A 119 -5.07 3.21 -11.68
N ASP A 120 -3.95 3.96 -11.57
CA ASP A 120 -3.87 5.38 -11.90
C ASP A 120 -3.67 5.67 -13.41
N GLY A 121 -3.70 4.64 -14.26
CA GLY A 121 -3.78 4.78 -15.72
C GLY A 121 -5.18 5.02 -16.27
N ALA A 122 -6.23 4.93 -15.45
CA ALA A 122 -7.62 5.09 -15.87
C ALA A 122 -8.22 6.42 -15.35
N VAL A 123 -7.79 7.52 -15.95
CA VAL A 123 -8.55 8.77 -15.92
C VAL A 123 -9.60 8.69 -17.04
N PRO A 124 -10.92 8.68 -16.75
CA PRO A 124 -11.94 8.96 -17.76
C PRO A 124 -11.91 10.41 -18.23
#